data_AF-A0A6C7C5N3-F1
#
_entry.id   AF-A0A6C7C5N3-F1
#
_cell.length_a   1.000
_cell.length_b   1.000
_cell.length_c   1.000
_cell.angle_alpha   90.00
_cell.angle_beta   90.00
_cell.angle_gamma   90.00
#
_symmetry.space_group_name_H-M   'P 1'
#
loop_
_entity.id
_entity.type
_entity.pdbx_description
1 polymer ?
#
loop_
_entity_poly.entity_id
_entity_poly.type
_entity_poly.pdbx_seq_one_letter_code
_entity_poly.pdbx_strand_id
1 'polypeptide(L)'
;MMHWRKILLFVMNAGLVSTLPVTPLLADTNVDFTATVQKDTCQITTDDNGTVNLATVGPSYFADGVTAETDYKGGEEFQIKLVSCPVSDGNITNVTFNFAPQSGQFATGNQQVFANDLTTGAGGASNVGVVIFTTDSPRTNVLNTDGSSRATFSAATYSNSTWTFYSRMQKILSNDTVVPGELSSRVLVNVQYE
;
A
#
# COMPACT_ATOMS: atom_id res chain seq x y z
N MET A 1 57.18 16.40 61.15
CA MET A 1 58.33 15.75 60.47
C MET A 1 58.25 16.06 58.97
N MET A 2 59.35 15.86 58.24
CA MET A 2 59.47 15.81 56.77
C MET A 2 58.26 15.18 56.05
N HIS A 3 57.86 15.50 54.82
CA HIS A 3 58.42 16.32 53.72
C HIS A 3 57.25 16.87 52.84
N TRP A 4 57.33 17.47 51.64
CA TRP A 4 58.40 17.57 50.61
C TRP A 4 58.44 19.01 50.01
N ARG A 5 58.39 19.18 48.67
CA ARG A 5 58.31 20.43 47.87
C ARG A 5 57.70 20.13 46.48
N LYS A 6 57.22 21.19 45.81
CA LYS A 6 57.31 21.46 44.34
C LYS A 6 56.42 20.67 43.34
N ILE A 7 55.48 21.35 42.67
CA ILE A 7 55.60 21.92 41.29
C ILE A 7 54.21 22.34 40.76
N LEU A 8 54.10 23.56 40.20
CA LEU A 8 53.00 23.95 39.33
C LEU A 8 53.25 23.40 37.92
N LEU A 9 52.24 22.79 37.30
CA LEU A 9 52.21 22.61 35.84
C LEU A 9 50.81 22.96 35.32
N PHE A 10 50.78 23.95 34.44
CA PHE A 10 49.60 24.47 33.77
C PHE A 10 49.46 23.73 32.44
N VAL A 11 48.34 23.04 32.21
CA VAL A 11 48.04 22.42 30.89
C VAL A 11 46.60 22.75 30.52
N MET A 12 46.45 23.40 29.37
CA MET A 12 45.17 23.78 28.78
C MET A 12 44.37 22.53 28.40
N ASN A 13 43.04 22.56 28.54
CA ASN A 13 42.16 21.63 27.85
C ASN A 13 41.01 22.38 27.17
N ALA A 14 40.57 21.83 26.04
CA ALA A 14 39.80 22.54 25.03
C ALA A 14 38.34 22.81 25.43
N GLY A 15 37.74 23.83 24.79
CA GLY A 15 36.36 24.21 25.02
C GLY A 15 35.36 23.15 24.53
N LEU A 16 34.33 22.91 25.35
CA LEU A 16 33.22 22.03 25.02
C LEU A 16 32.03 22.86 24.53
N VAL A 17 31.81 22.91 23.21
CA VAL A 17 30.63 23.56 22.63
C VAL A 17 29.45 22.60 22.72
N SER A 18 28.52 22.86 23.64
CA SER A 18 27.26 22.10 23.77
C SER A 18 26.24 22.55 22.72
N THR A 19 26.25 21.93 21.54
CA THR A 19 25.22 22.14 20.53
C THR A 19 23.92 21.43 20.93
N LEU A 20 22.84 22.20 21.10
CA LEU A 20 21.49 21.68 21.33
C LEU A 20 20.97 20.98 20.05
N PRO A 21 20.50 19.72 20.11
CA PRO A 21 19.73 19.13 19.03
C PRO A 21 18.31 19.72 19.05
N VAL A 22 18.03 20.66 18.14
CA VAL A 22 16.65 21.02 17.81
C VAL A 22 16.05 19.88 17.00
N THR A 23 15.12 19.14 17.58
CA THR A 23 14.32 18.15 16.84
C THR A 23 13.35 18.89 15.92
N PRO A 24 13.42 18.71 14.59
CA PRO A 24 12.40 19.27 13.70
C PRO A 24 11.05 18.59 13.96
N LEU A 25 9.99 19.38 13.86
CA LEU A 25 8.61 18.92 13.91
C LEU A 25 8.32 18.09 12.65
N LEU A 26 8.19 16.78 12.79
CA LEU A 26 7.73 15.92 11.69
C LEU A 26 6.20 15.98 11.60
N ALA A 27 5.72 16.92 10.79
CA ALA A 27 4.41 16.80 10.17
C ALA A 27 4.58 15.90 8.94
N ASP A 28 4.27 14.60 9.10
CA ASP A 28 4.32 13.65 8.00
C ASP A 28 2.90 13.34 7.54
N THR A 29 2.49 13.98 6.45
CA THR A 29 1.17 13.84 5.83
C THR A 29 1.36 13.20 4.45
N ASN A 30 1.80 11.94 4.44
CA ASN A 30 2.03 11.22 3.19
C ASN A 30 0.72 10.75 2.56
N VAL A 31 0.29 11.51 1.55
CA VAL A 31 -0.73 11.12 0.57
C VAL A 31 -0.10 11.26 -0.82
N ASP A 32 0.75 10.29 -1.19
CA ASP A 32 1.48 10.27 -2.46
C ASP A 32 0.61 9.75 -3.61
N PHE A 33 -0.26 10.61 -4.16
CA PHE A 33 -0.90 10.35 -5.45
C PHE A 33 0.08 10.61 -6.62
N THR A 34 0.98 9.65 -6.88
CA THR A 34 1.84 9.71 -8.08
C THR A 34 1.15 9.05 -9.27
N ALA A 35 0.40 9.84 -10.04
CA ALA A 35 -0.20 9.41 -11.31
C ALA A 35 0.70 9.86 -12.49
N THR A 36 1.14 8.92 -13.32
CA THR A 36 1.93 9.26 -14.52
C THR A 36 0.97 9.72 -15.63
N VAL A 37 0.92 11.02 -15.87
CA VAL A 37 0.03 11.63 -16.86
C VAL A 37 0.50 11.30 -18.28
N GLN A 38 -0.19 10.36 -18.93
CA GLN A 38 -0.14 10.22 -20.37
C GLN A 38 -1.18 11.17 -21.01
N LYS A 39 -1.08 11.39 -22.32
CA LYS A 39 -2.04 12.23 -23.04
C LYS A 39 -3.46 11.65 -22.87
N ASP A 40 -4.43 12.49 -22.55
CA ASP A 40 -5.87 12.16 -22.45
C ASP A 40 -6.33 11.41 -21.17
N THR A 41 -5.71 11.64 -20.01
CA THR A 41 -6.15 11.05 -18.71
C THR A 41 -7.27 11.80 -17.99
N CYS A 42 -8.22 11.07 -17.40
CA CYS A 42 -9.10 11.56 -16.33
C CYS A 42 -8.33 11.95 -15.05
N GLN A 43 -8.96 12.77 -14.22
CA GLN A 43 -8.63 12.83 -12.79
C GLN A 43 -9.19 11.59 -12.09
N ILE A 44 -8.43 11.01 -11.17
CA ILE A 44 -8.87 9.87 -10.34
C ILE A 44 -9.19 10.40 -8.94
N THR A 45 -10.32 9.97 -8.39
CA THR A 45 -10.71 10.24 -7.00
C THR A 45 -11.13 8.94 -6.32
N THR A 46 -10.86 8.83 -5.02
CA THR A 46 -11.17 7.67 -4.19
C THR A 46 -11.87 8.12 -2.90
N ASP A 47 -12.68 7.25 -2.33
CA ASP A 47 -13.29 7.47 -1.01
C ASP A 47 -12.21 7.55 0.08
N ASP A 48 -12.48 8.28 1.17
CA ASP A 48 -11.62 8.44 2.35
C ASP A 48 -10.13 8.71 2.02
N ASN A 49 -9.88 9.56 1.02
CA ASN A 49 -8.56 9.90 0.48
C ASN A 49 -7.73 8.68 0.01
N GLY A 50 -8.39 7.59 -0.39
CA GLY A 50 -7.74 6.33 -0.78
C GLY A 50 -7.39 5.41 0.38
N THR A 51 -7.88 5.68 1.59
CA THR A 51 -7.63 4.84 2.77
C THR A 51 -8.72 3.79 2.93
N VAL A 52 -8.34 2.49 2.96
CA VAL A 52 -9.29 1.40 3.24
C VAL A 52 -8.97 0.78 4.60
N ASN A 53 -9.86 0.98 5.57
CA ASN A 53 -9.66 0.56 6.95
C ASN A 53 -10.20 -0.85 7.20
N LEU A 54 -9.31 -1.85 7.14
CA LEU A 54 -9.68 -3.24 7.41
C LEU A 54 -9.79 -3.50 8.93
N ALA A 55 -10.80 -4.27 9.34
CA ALA A 55 -11.02 -4.64 10.74
C ALA A 55 -9.89 -5.53 11.32
N THR A 56 -9.66 -5.45 12.63
CA THR A 56 -8.73 -6.36 13.33
C THR A 56 -9.27 -7.79 13.34
N VAL A 57 -8.45 -8.75 12.91
CA VAL A 57 -8.80 -10.18 12.84
C VAL A 57 -7.87 -11.06 13.68
N GLY A 58 -8.40 -12.16 14.22
CA GLY A 58 -7.59 -13.20 14.86
C GLY A 58 -7.05 -14.23 13.86
N PRO A 59 -6.08 -15.09 14.25
CA PRO A 59 -5.47 -16.07 13.35
C PRO A 59 -6.46 -17.02 12.64
N SER A 60 -7.61 -17.31 13.26
CA SER A 60 -8.68 -18.15 12.70
C SER A 60 -9.37 -17.56 11.45
N TYR A 61 -9.16 -16.27 11.15
CA TYR A 61 -9.59 -15.67 9.89
C TYR A 61 -8.84 -16.27 8.68
N PHE A 62 -7.57 -16.66 8.85
CA PHE A 62 -6.72 -17.18 7.79
C PHE A 62 -6.90 -18.70 7.58
N ALA A 63 -8.15 -19.10 7.37
CA ALA A 63 -8.56 -20.49 7.19
C ALA A 63 -7.80 -21.21 6.05
N ASP A 64 -7.58 -22.51 6.21
CA ASP A 64 -6.86 -23.31 5.24
C ASP A 64 -7.65 -23.46 3.93
N GLY A 65 -6.93 -23.47 2.81
CA GLY A 65 -7.51 -23.49 1.47
C GLY A 65 -8.01 -22.14 0.94
N VAL A 66 -8.07 -21.07 1.75
CA VAL A 66 -8.44 -19.73 1.29
C VAL A 66 -7.26 -19.06 0.57
N THR A 67 -7.40 -18.86 -0.74
CA THR A 67 -6.39 -18.29 -1.63
C THR A 67 -6.73 -16.85 -2.05
N ALA A 68 -5.81 -16.22 -2.79
CA ALA A 68 -6.04 -14.93 -3.45
C ALA A 68 -7.14 -14.96 -4.54
N GLU A 69 -7.58 -16.14 -4.99
CA GLU A 69 -8.69 -16.32 -5.95
C GLU A 69 -10.01 -16.74 -5.26
N THR A 70 -10.00 -16.93 -3.94
CA THR A 70 -11.19 -17.37 -3.20
C THR A 70 -12.08 -16.19 -2.87
N ASP A 71 -13.32 -16.19 -3.36
CA ASP A 71 -14.36 -15.28 -2.90
C ASP A 71 -14.66 -15.55 -1.41
N TYR A 72 -14.24 -14.61 -0.56
CA TYR A 72 -14.27 -14.77 0.90
C TYR A 72 -14.61 -13.44 1.59
N LYS A 73 -15.37 -13.52 2.68
CA LYS A 73 -15.86 -12.37 3.46
C LYS A 73 -14.82 -11.83 4.46
N GLY A 74 -15.12 -10.72 5.11
CA GLY A 74 -14.28 -10.12 6.16
C GLY A 74 -13.26 -9.11 5.64
N GLY A 75 -13.68 -8.30 4.66
CA GLY A 75 -12.98 -7.16 4.13
C GLY A 75 -13.95 -6.04 3.79
N GLU A 76 -13.46 -4.97 3.18
CA GLU A 76 -14.20 -3.74 2.93
C GLU A 76 -14.23 -3.36 1.45
N GLU A 77 -15.32 -2.74 1.04
CA GLU A 77 -15.47 -2.14 -0.29
C GLU A 77 -14.88 -0.72 -0.33
N PHE A 78 -14.38 -0.32 -1.49
CA PHE A 78 -13.90 1.03 -1.77
C PHE A 78 -14.20 1.40 -3.22
N GLN A 79 -14.36 2.70 -3.50
CA GLN A 79 -14.67 3.18 -4.84
C GLN A 79 -13.51 3.92 -5.48
N ILE A 80 -13.33 3.71 -6.78
CA ILE A 80 -12.50 4.54 -7.65
C ILE A 80 -13.43 5.23 -8.65
N LYS A 81 -13.35 6.55 -8.71
CA LYS A 81 -14.16 7.37 -9.61
C LYS A 81 -13.26 8.15 -10.56
N LEU A 82 -13.61 8.08 -11.85
CA LEU A 82 -12.95 8.85 -12.91
C LEU A 82 -13.75 10.13 -13.16
N VAL A 83 -13.12 11.29 -12.99
CA VAL A 83 -13.75 12.61 -13.14
C VAL A 83 -12.93 13.49 -14.09
N SER A 84 -13.54 14.55 -14.62
CA SER A 84 -12.85 15.51 -15.50
C SER A 84 -12.13 14.88 -16.71
N CYS A 85 -12.64 13.76 -17.21
CA CYS A 85 -12.07 13.09 -18.38
C CYS A 85 -12.20 13.95 -19.65
N PRO A 86 -11.31 13.76 -20.63
CA PRO A 86 -11.54 14.24 -22.00
C PRO A 86 -12.89 13.77 -22.55
N VAL A 87 -13.39 14.48 -23.56
CA VAL A 87 -14.60 14.06 -24.28
C VAL A 87 -14.30 12.75 -25.00
N SER A 88 -15.07 11.69 -24.69
CA SER A 88 -14.98 10.43 -25.43
C SER A 88 -15.26 10.68 -26.90
N ASP A 89 -14.30 10.31 -27.75
CA ASP A 89 -14.39 10.39 -29.22
C ASP A 89 -15.15 9.19 -29.82
N GLY A 90 -15.60 8.26 -28.98
CA GLY A 90 -16.27 7.02 -29.36
C GLY A 90 -15.34 5.87 -29.72
N ASN A 91 -14.01 6.06 -29.67
CA ASN A 91 -13.04 5.00 -29.93
C ASN A 91 -12.72 4.19 -28.66
N ILE A 92 -12.72 4.83 -27.49
CA ILE A 92 -12.52 4.15 -26.19
C ILE A 92 -13.74 3.29 -25.88
N THR A 93 -13.51 1.99 -25.69
CA THR A 93 -14.53 0.98 -25.40
C THR A 93 -14.32 0.28 -24.06
N ASN A 94 -13.10 0.35 -23.50
CA ASN A 94 -12.69 -0.30 -22.27
C ASN A 94 -11.90 0.65 -21.36
N VAL A 95 -11.99 0.37 -20.06
CA VAL A 95 -11.18 0.99 -19.00
C VAL A 95 -10.51 -0.13 -18.21
N THR A 96 -9.17 -0.09 -18.13
CA THR A 96 -8.37 -1.09 -17.40
C THR A 96 -7.69 -0.45 -16.19
N PHE A 97 -7.99 -0.98 -15.01
CA PHE A 97 -7.37 -0.56 -13.75
C PHE A 97 -6.15 -1.44 -13.46
N ASN A 98 -4.97 -0.83 -13.41
CA ASN A 98 -3.70 -1.49 -13.15
C ASN A 98 -3.26 -1.22 -11.72
N PHE A 99 -3.46 -2.22 -10.86
CA PHE A 99 -3.05 -2.17 -9.45
C PHE A 99 -1.61 -2.68 -9.30
N ALA A 100 -0.75 -1.92 -8.63
CA ALA A 100 0.65 -2.29 -8.39
C ALA A 100 1.08 -1.89 -6.97
N PRO A 101 1.96 -2.65 -6.30
CA PRO A 101 2.52 -2.22 -5.01
C PRO A 101 3.32 -0.92 -5.17
N GLN A 102 3.20 0.03 -4.23
CA GLN A 102 3.92 1.32 -4.30
C GLN A 102 5.45 1.13 -4.22
N SER A 103 5.91 0.05 -3.58
CA SER A 103 7.32 -0.38 -3.60
C SER A 103 7.84 -0.78 -4.99
N GLY A 104 6.95 -0.95 -5.97
CA GLY A 104 7.26 -1.48 -7.30
C GLY A 104 7.59 -2.97 -7.33
N GLN A 105 7.46 -3.70 -6.21
CA GLN A 105 7.83 -5.12 -6.08
C GLN A 105 6.69 -5.94 -5.49
N PHE A 106 6.23 -6.96 -6.23
CA PHE A 106 5.26 -7.94 -5.74
C PHE A 106 5.87 -8.90 -4.70
N ALA A 107 5.00 -9.56 -3.93
CA ALA A 107 5.44 -10.52 -2.93
C ALA A 107 6.09 -11.76 -3.59
N THR A 108 7.20 -12.23 -3.02
CA THR A 108 7.88 -13.44 -3.52
C THR A 108 6.94 -14.65 -3.47
N GLY A 109 6.72 -15.29 -4.63
CA GLY A 109 5.87 -16.46 -4.76
C GLY A 109 4.37 -16.19 -4.92
N ASN A 110 3.91 -14.94 -4.80
CA ASN A 110 2.51 -14.58 -5.05
C ASN A 110 2.36 -13.13 -5.51
N GLN A 111 2.01 -12.93 -6.79
CA GLN A 111 1.83 -11.59 -7.38
C GLN A 111 0.40 -11.05 -7.26
N GLN A 112 -0.52 -11.80 -6.63
CA GLN A 112 -1.93 -11.44 -6.47
C GLN A 112 -2.28 -10.93 -5.07
N VAL A 113 -1.26 -10.78 -4.22
CA VAL A 113 -1.38 -10.27 -2.85
C VAL A 113 -0.34 -9.16 -2.66
N PHE A 114 -0.82 -7.96 -2.38
CA PHE A 114 0.02 -6.81 -2.05
C PHE A 114 0.58 -7.04 -0.64
N ALA A 115 1.91 -7.12 -0.53
CA ALA A 115 2.57 -7.42 0.74
C ALA A 115 2.35 -6.32 1.78
N ASN A 116 2.53 -6.69 3.05
CA ASN A 116 2.69 -5.73 4.14
C ASN A 116 3.98 -4.93 3.93
N ASP A 117 3.86 -3.60 3.92
CA ASP A 117 4.99 -2.65 3.92
C ASP A 117 5.75 -2.65 5.26
N LEU A 118 5.09 -3.07 6.35
CA LEU A 118 5.71 -3.18 7.66
C LEU A 118 6.45 -4.51 7.81
N THR A 119 7.75 -4.44 8.09
CA THR A 119 8.53 -5.63 8.46
C THR A 119 8.14 -6.13 9.86
N THR A 120 8.36 -7.40 10.14
CA THR A 120 8.13 -7.98 11.49
C THR A 120 8.95 -7.29 12.59
N GLY A 121 10.16 -6.84 12.28
CA GLY A 121 11.00 -6.05 13.20
C GLY A 121 10.44 -4.66 13.52
N ALA A 122 9.53 -4.15 12.68
CA ALA A 122 8.79 -2.90 12.90
C ALA A 122 7.37 -3.13 13.46
N GLY A 123 7.05 -4.36 13.90
CA GLY A 123 5.72 -4.72 14.41
C GLY A 123 4.72 -5.20 13.34
N GLY A 124 5.15 -5.33 12.08
CA GLY A 124 4.30 -5.79 10.98
C GLY A 124 3.94 -7.28 11.05
N ALA A 125 2.73 -7.63 10.61
CA ALA A 125 2.31 -9.02 10.42
C ALA A 125 3.16 -9.71 9.33
N SER A 126 3.52 -10.98 9.56
CA SER A 126 4.23 -11.82 8.58
C SER A 126 3.27 -12.73 7.83
N ASN A 127 3.60 -13.01 6.56
CA ASN A 127 2.80 -13.80 5.62
C ASN A 127 1.36 -13.26 5.42
N VAL A 128 1.11 -11.99 5.71
CA VAL A 128 -0.18 -11.32 5.49
C VAL A 128 0.02 -10.18 4.52
N GLY A 129 -0.95 -10.02 3.62
CA GLY A 129 -1.06 -8.88 2.72
C GLY A 129 -2.52 -8.57 2.42
N VAL A 130 -2.74 -7.64 1.50
CA VAL A 130 -4.07 -7.27 0.99
C VAL A 130 -4.26 -7.89 -0.39
N VAL A 131 -5.47 -8.40 -0.64
CA VAL A 131 -5.93 -8.80 -1.97
C VAL A 131 -7.10 -7.90 -2.37
N ILE A 132 -7.19 -7.56 -3.66
CA ILE A 132 -8.24 -6.71 -4.22
C ILE A 132 -9.01 -7.52 -5.28
N PHE A 133 -10.33 -7.39 -5.26
CA PHE A 133 -11.28 -8.06 -6.15
C PHE A 133 -12.21 -7.06 -6.84
N THR A 134 -12.75 -7.43 -8.00
CA THR A 134 -13.99 -6.82 -8.52
C THR A 134 -15.17 -7.21 -7.62
N THR A 135 -16.27 -6.45 -7.68
CA THR A 135 -17.50 -6.72 -6.91
C THR A 135 -18.54 -7.57 -7.65
N ASP A 136 -18.21 -8.11 -8.82
CA ASP A 136 -19.04 -9.08 -9.52
C ASP A 136 -19.25 -10.35 -8.66
N SER A 137 -20.25 -11.18 -8.99
CA SER A 137 -20.51 -12.44 -8.29
C SER A 137 -20.26 -13.63 -9.20
N PRO A 138 -19.27 -14.50 -8.94
CA PRO A 138 -18.32 -14.45 -7.82
C PRO A 138 -17.25 -13.36 -7.97
N ARG A 139 -16.75 -12.85 -6.84
CA ARG A 139 -15.72 -11.80 -6.82
C ARG A 139 -14.40 -12.35 -7.34
N THR A 140 -13.81 -11.61 -8.28
CA THR A 140 -12.65 -12.08 -9.06
C THR A 140 -11.45 -11.17 -8.80
N ASN A 141 -10.25 -11.75 -8.61
CA ASN A 141 -9.03 -10.99 -8.29
C ASN A 141 -8.70 -9.99 -9.42
N VAL A 142 -8.31 -8.76 -9.07
CA VAL A 142 -7.97 -7.71 -10.05
C VAL A 142 -6.64 -7.96 -10.79
N LEU A 143 -5.83 -8.93 -10.33
CA LEU A 143 -4.58 -9.35 -10.93
C LEU A 143 -4.61 -10.83 -11.35
N ASN A 144 -3.99 -11.13 -12.48
CA ASN A 144 -3.64 -12.49 -12.89
C ASN A 144 -2.47 -13.03 -12.04
N THR A 145 -2.21 -14.34 -12.10
CA THR A 145 -1.12 -15.00 -11.34
C THR A 145 0.28 -14.49 -11.70
N ASP A 146 0.43 -13.87 -12.88
CA ASP A 146 1.64 -13.22 -13.36
C ASP A 146 1.78 -11.73 -12.94
N GLY A 147 0.80 -11.18 -12.21
CA GLY A 147 0.77 -9.78 -11.78
C GLY A 147 0.22 -8.80 -12.83
N SER A 148 -0.20 -9.27 -14.02
CA SER A 148 -0.90 -8.43 -15.00
C SER A 148 -2.34 -8.12 -14.57
N SER A 149 -2.92 -7.02 -15.05
CA SER A 149 -4.30 -6.67 -14.69
C SER A 149 -5.34 -7.62 -15.30
N ARG A 150 -6.39 -7.88 -14.52
CA ARG A 150 -7.65 -8.52 -14.92
C ARG A 150 -8.84 -7.54 -14.84
N ALA A 151 -8.65 -6.36 -14.26
CA ALA A 151 -9.70 -5.37 -13.98
C ALA A 151 -9.97 -4.48 -15.20
N THR A 152 -10.41 -5.09 -16.29
CA THR A 152 -10.84 -4.43 -17.53
C THR A 152 -12.36 -4.43 -17.64
N PHE A 153 -12.95 -3.26 -17.82
CA PHE A 153 -14.40 -3.07 -17.89
C PHE A 153 -14.79 -2.38 -19.19
N SER A 154 -15.83 -2.87 -19.87
CA SER A 154 -16.37 -2.16 -21.04
C SER A 154 -17.11 -0.89 -20.60
N ALA A 155 -16.68 0.27 -21.13
CA ALA A 155 -17.16 1.58 -20.71
C ALA A 155 -16.99 2.63 -21.82
N ALA A 156 -17.88 2.61 -22.83
CA ALA A 156 -17.94 3.65 -23.88
C ALA A 156 -18.15 5.08 -23.32
N THR A 157 -18.75 5.19 -22.14
CA THR A 157 -18.84 6.43 -21.34
C THR A 157 -18.18 6.20 -19.98
N TYR A 158 -16.91 6.58 -19.87
CA TYR A 158 -16.08 6.41 -18.67
C TYR A 158 -15.99 7.65 -17.78
N SER A 159 -16.44 8.82 -18.28
CA SER A 159 -16.39 10.10 -17.55
C SER A 159 -17.48 10.22 -16.49
N ASN A 160 -17.09 10.57 -15.26
CA ASN A 160 -17.90 10.60 -14.05
C ASN A 160 -18.43 9.23 -13.59
N SER A 161 -17.87 8.14 -14.13
CA SER A 161 -18.19 6.77 -13.76
C SER A 161 -17.43 6.35 -12.49
N THR A 162 -18.06 5.45 -11.74
CA THR A 162 -17.55 4.88 -10.48
C THR A 162 -17.43 3.38 -10.60
N TRP A 163 -16.32 2.82 -10.13
CA TRP A 163 -16.08 1.39 -10.00
C TRP A 163 -15.88 1.05 -8.53
N THR A 164 -16.63 0.06 -8.04
CA THR A 164 -16.45 -0.48 -6.69
C THR A 164 -15.52 -1.69 -6.75
N PHE A 165 -14.61 -1.77 -5.79
CA PHE A 165 -13.71 -2.88 -5.57
C PHE A 165 -13.85 -3.38 -4.14
N TYR A 166 -13.47 -4.62 -3.90
CA TYR A 166 -13.49 -5.22 -2.56
C TYR A 166 -12.07 -5.64 -2.15
N SER A 167 -11.64 -5.24 -0.97
CA SER A 167 -10.32 -5.57 -0.43
C SER A 167 -10.45 -6.41 0.85
N ARG A 168 -9.53 -7.36 1.07
CA ARG A 168 -9.46 -8.12 2.32
C ARG A 168 -8.04 -8.55 2.65
N MET A 169 -7.81 -8.94 3.91
CA MET A 169 -6.55 -9.57 4.31
C MET A 169 -6.45 -10.98 3.70
N GLN A 170 -5.24 -11.40 3.33
CA GLN A 170 -4.96 -12.71 2.72
C GLN A 170 -3.55 -13.21 3.10
N LYS A 171 -3.39 -14.54 3.25
CA LYS A 171 -2.07 -15.19 3.34
C LYS A 171 -1.31 -15.01 2.02
N ILE A 172 -0.06 -14.54 2.06
CA ILE A 172 0.79 -14.42 0.86
C ILE A 172 1.08 -15.83 0.31
N LEU A 173 1.64 -16.70 1.14
CA LEU A 173 1.87 -18.11 0.87
C LEU A 173 0.88 -18.93 1.70
N SER A 174 -0.04 -19.63 1.04
CA SER A 174 -1.18 -20.31 1.69
C SER A 174 -0.79 -21.36 2.72
N ASN A 175 0.40 -21.97 2.55
CA ASN A 175 0.92 -23.04 3.40
C ASN A 175 1.76 -22.53 4.58
N ASP A 176 2.11 -21.24 4.60
CA ASP A 176 3.00 -20.65 5.59
C ASP A 176 2.20 -20.11 6.78
N THR A 177 2.82 -20.08 7.95
CA THR A 177 2.20 -19.56 9.17
C THR A 177 2.09 -18.04 9.15
N VAL A 178 1.02 -17.51 9.74
CA VAL A 178 0.87 -16.07 9.99
C VAL A 178 1.53 -15.70 11.32
N VAL A 179 2.35 -14.65 11.32
CA VAL A 179 2.81 -14.00 12.55
C VAL A 179 1.95 -12.75 12.78
N PRO A 180 1.25 -12.61 13.92
CA PRO A 180 0.45 -11.41 14.21
C PRO A 180 1.29 -10.13 14.25
N GLY A 181 0.68 -9.03 13.81
CA GLY A 181 1.27 -7.69 13.80
C GLY A 181 0.35 -6.71 13.06
N GLU A 182 0.83 -5.50 12.84
CA GLU A 182 0.12 -4.47 12.07
C GLU A 182 0.19 -4.76 10.55
N LEU A 183 -0.86 -4.42 9.81
CA LEU A 183 -0.90 -4.50 8.35
C LEU A 183 -1.04 -3.10 7.76
N SER A 184 -0.04 -2.68 6.99
CA SER A 184 -0.09 -1.49 6.13
C SER A 184 0.36 -1.91 4.75
N SER A 185 -0.42 -1.60 3.70
CA SER A 185 -0.08 -1.98 2.32
C SER A 185 -0.49 -0.86 1.38
N ARG A 186 0.47 -0.30 0.66
CA ARG A 186 0.26 0.80 -0.28
C ARG A 186 0.22 0.30 -1.71
N VAL A 187 -0.88 0.62 -2.40
CA VAL A 187 -1.15 0.17 -3.76
C VAL A 187 -1.37 1.39 -4.65
N LEU A 188 -0.60 1.49 -5.73
CA LEU A 188 -0.80 2.44 -6.81
C LEU A 188 -1.86 1.90 -7.77
N VAL A 189 -2.71 2.78 -8.27
CA VAL A 189 -3.68 2.45 -9.33
C VAL A 189 -3.46 3.37 -10.53
N ASN A 190 -3.12 2.77 -11.66
CA ASN A 190 -3.04 3.45 -12.95
C ASN A 190 -4.23 3.04 -13.82
N VAL A 191 -4.76 3.96 -14.63
CA VAL A 191 -5.93 3.70 -15.47
C VAL A 191 -5.58 3.86 -16.93
N GLN A 192 -5.88 2.84 -17.73
CA GLN A 192 -5.69 2.79 -19.18
C GLN A 192 -7.04 2.81 -19.88
N TYR A 193 -7.07 3.39 -21.08
CA TYR A 193 -8.28 3.60 -21.88
C TYR A 193 -8.00 3.04 -23.28
N GLU A 194 -8.84 2.11 -23.75
CA GLU A 194 -8.67 1.37 -25.01
C GLU A 194 -9.97 1.21 -25.80
#